data_AF-A0A7K3HIS9-F1
#
_entry.id   AF-A0A7K3HIS9-F1
#
_cell.length_a   1.000
_cell.length_b   1.000
_cell.length_c   1.000
_cell.angle_alpha   90.00
_cell.angle_beta   90.00
_cell.angle_gamma   90.00
#
_symmetry.space_group_name_H-M   'P 1'
#
loop_
_entity.id
_entity.type
_entity.pdbx_description
1 polymer ?
#
loop_
_entity_poly.entity_id
_entity_poly.type
_entity_poly.pdbx_seq_one_letter_code
_entity_poly.pdbx_strand_id
1 'polypeptide(L)'
;PDPVADALGSALAALADAAHLGLRHLTGPVRTALARSADDLARTGLAVCATAVRRLLDSLPVPEDAPARWTDAQIRLLTTAELHRRG
;
A
#
# COMPACT_ATOMS: atom_id res chain seq x y z
N PRO A 1 7.80 -8.12 -18.79
CA PRO A 1 7.06 -7.87 -17.52
C PRO A 1 8.03 -7.41 -16.44
N ASP A 2 7.72 -6.32 -15.76
CA ASP A 2 8.56 -5.75 -14.70
C ASP A 2 7.89 -6.03 -13.34
N PRO A 3 8.39 -7.01 -12.57
CA PRO A 3 7.74 -7.44 -11.33
C PRO A 3 7.73 -6.35 -10.26
N VAL A 4 8.68 -5.41 -10.30
CA VAL A 4 8.72 -4.29 -9.35
C VAL A 4 7.65 -3.27 -9.69
N ALA A 5 7.54 -2.90 -10.98
CA ALA A 5 6.50 -1.99 -11.45
C ALA A 5 5.09 -2.56 -11.22
N ASP A 6 4.88 -3.85 -11.47
CA ASP A 6 3.59 -4.53 -11.27
C ASP A 6 3.17 -4.54 -9.78
N ALA A 7 4.12 -4.82 -8.88
CA ALA A 7 3.87 -4.80 -7.43
C ALA A 7 3.55 -3.39 -6.91
N LEU A 8 4.28 -2.38 -7.38
CA LEU A 8 4.03 -0.97 -7.05
C LEU A 8 2.66 -0.50 -7.58
N GLY A 9 2.32 -0.84 -8.82
CA GLY A 9 1.04 -0.52 -9.42
C GLY A 9 -0.14 -1.14 -8.66
N SER A 10 -0.01 -2.42 -8.31
CA SER A 10 -1.04 -3.14 -7.53
C SER A 10 -1.24 -2.53 -6.15
N ALA A 11 -0.15 -2.18 -5.46
CA ALA A 11 -0.21 -1.54 -4.15
C ALA A 11 -0.86 -0.15 -4.19
N LEU A 12 -0.52 0.67 -5.19
CA LEU A 12 -1.11 2.00 -5.38
C LEU A 12 -2.60 1.92 -5.71
N ALA A 13 -3.01 0.94 -6.53
CA ALA A 13 -4.43 0.69 -6.80
C ALA A 13 -5.19 0.30 -5.53
N ALA A 14 -4.64 -0.62 -4.73
CA ALA A 14 -5.26 -1.03 -3.47
C ALA A 14 -5.38 0.12 -2.45
N LEU A 15 -4.40 1.03 -2.39
CA LEU A 15 -4.49 2.24 -1.57
C LEU A 15 -5.54 3.22 -2.09
N ALA A 16 -5.67 3.37 -3.41
CA ALA A 16 -6.70 4.22 -4.01
C ALA A 16 -8.10 3.69 -3.69
N ASP A 17 -8.33 2.38 -3.83
CA ASP A 17 -9.59 1.73 -3.46
C ASP A 17 -9.90 1.92 -1.97
N ALA A 18 -8.88 1.79 -1.11
CA ALA A 18 -9.05 2.01 0.31
C ALA A 18 -9.46 3.45 0.67
N ALA A 19 -8.87 4.44 0.00
CA ALA A 19 -9.27 5.84 0.18
C ALA A 19 -10.67 6.11 -0.36
N HIS A 20 -11.01 5.54 -1.53
CA HIS A 20 -12.31 5.71 -2.18
C HIS A 20 -13.47 5.18 -1.33
N LEU A 21 -13.31 3.98 -0.73
CA LEU A 21 -14.30 3.38 0.16
C LEU A 21 -14.33 4.01 1.56
N GLY A 22 -13.29 4.76 1.92
CA GLY A 22 -13.08 5.31 3.24
C GLY A 22 -12.44 4.30 4.21
N LEU A 23 -11.36 4.74 4.86
CA LEU A 23 -10.53 3.89 5.73
C LEU A 23 -11.28 3.30 6.94
N ARG A 24 -12.38 3.93 7.37
CA ARG A 24 -13.25 3.45 8.47
C ARG A 24 -14.17 2.31 8.07
N HIS A 25 -14.39 2.11 6.76
CA HIS A 25 -15.40 1.18 6.23
C HIS A 25 -14.80 0.16 5.25
N LEU A 26 -13.50 -0.11 5.37
CA LEU A 26 -12.83 -1.06 4.47
C LEU A 26 -13.44 -2.45 4.56
N THR A 27 -13.84 -2.94 3.38
CA THR A 27 -14.39 -4.28 3.18
C THR A 27 -13.28 -5.33 3.28
N GLY A 28 -13.68 -6.59 3.51
CA GLY A 28 -12.75 -7.73 3.49
C GLY A 28 -11.89 -7.81 2.23
N PRO A 29 -12.47 -7.68 1.01
CA PRO A 29 -11.72 -7.70 -0.24
C PRO A 29 -10.59 -6.66 -0.32
N VAL A 30 -10.84 -5.41 0.09
CA VAL A 30 -9.80 -4.36 0.04
C VAL A 30 -8.70 -4.62 1.06
N ARG A 31 -9.05 -5.11 2.26
CA ARG A 31 -8.06 -5.55 3.25
C ARG A 31 -7.18 -6.68 2.71
N THR A 32 -7.77 -7.66 2.04
CA THR A 32 -7.03 -8.75 1.39
C THR A 32 -6.13 -8.24 0.25
N ALA A 33 -6.60 -7.30 -0.56
CA ALA A 33 -5.80 -6.70 -1.63
C ALA A 33 -4.58 -5.93 -1.10
N LEU A 34 -4.76 -5.16 -0.02
CA LEU A 34 -3.66 -4.48 0.67
C LEU A 34 -2.65 -5.48 1.26
N ALA A 35 -3.12 -6.54 1.93
CA ALA A 35 -2.26 -7.56 2.51
C ALA A 35 -1.44 -8.28 1.44
N ARG A 36 -2.09 -8.69 0.34
CA ARG A 36 -1.43 -9.28 -0.82
C ARG A 36 -0.39 -8.33 -1.40
N SER A 37 -0.75 -7.07 -1.61
CA SER A 37 0.18 -6.06 -2.14
C SER A 37 1.41 -5.89 -1.24
N ALA A 38 1.25 -5.93 0.08
CA ALA A 38 2.38 -5.89 1.00
C ALA A 38 3.31 -7.11 0.85
N ASP A 39 2.75 -8.31 0.67
CA ASP A 39 3.54 -9.52 0.45
C ASP A 39 4.27 -9.50 -0.91
N ASP A 40 3.60 -8.99 -1.94
CA ASP A 40 4.17 -8.83 -3.28
C ASP A 40 5.35 -7.84 -3.26
N LEU A 41 5.20 -6.70 -2.59
CA LEU A 41 6.28 -5.73 -2.35
C LEU A 41 7.45 -6.35 -1.57
N ALA A 42 7.17 -7.18 -0.56
CA ALA A 42 8.23 -7.86 0.19
C ALA A 42 9.02 -8.83 -0.71
N ARG A 43 8.32 -9.59 -1.57
CA ARG A 43 8.94 -10.54 -2.52
C ARG A 43 9.80 -9.86 -3.58
N THR A 44 9.54 -8.61 -3.91
CA THR A 44 10.36 -7.81 -4.84
C THR A 44 11.52 -7.06 -4.15
N GLY A 45 11.71 -7.25 -2.85
CA GLY A 45 12.76 -6.59 -2.08
C GLY A 45 12.38 -5.18 -1.58
N LEU A 46 11.17 -4.70 -1.86
CA LEU A 46 10.67 -3.40 -1.39
C LEU A 46 10.13 -3.47 0.05
N ALA A 47 10.93 -4.00 0.97
CA ALA A 47 10.53 -4.27 2.35
C ALA A 47 10.01 -3.03 3.11
N VAL A 48 10.55 -1.84 2.83
CA VAL A 48 10.09 -0.58 3.42
C VAL A 48 8.69 -0.21 2.93
N CYS A 49 8.40 -0.42 1.65
CA CYS A 49 7.06 -0.21 1.10
C CYS A 49 6.06 -1.21 1.68
N ALA A 50 6.42 -2.49 1.73
CA ALA A 50 5.62 -3.54 2.36
C ALA A 50 5.27 -3.19 3.82
N THR A 51 6.26 -2.71 4.57
CA THR A 51 6.08 -2.29 5.97
C THR A 51 5.10 -1.13 6.11
N ALA A 52 5.16 -0.14 5.21
CA ALA A 52 4.23 0.99 5.24
C ALA A 52 2.77 0.54 5.03
N VAL A 53 2.53 -0.38 4.08
CA VAL A 53 1.18 -0.95 3.85
C VAL A 53 0.71 -1.79 5.04
N ARG A 54 1.59 -2.59 5.65
CA ARG A 54 1.26 -3.35 6.88
C ARG A 54 0.90 -2.43 8.05
N ARG A 55 1.64 -1.35 8.26
CA ARG A 55 1.32 -0.34 9.28
C ARG A 55 -0.04 0.33 9.07
N LEU A 56 -0.46 0.52 7.82
CA LEU A 56 -1.83 0.95 7.53
C LEU A 56 -2.83 -0.12 7.99
N LEU A 57 -2.66 -1.39 7.59
CA LEU A 57 -3.54 -2.48 8.00
C LEU A 57 -3.66 -2.60 9.52
N ASP A 58 -2.53 -2.51 10.23
CA ASP A 58 -2.46 -2.59 11.68
C ASP A 58 -3.15 -1.40 12.38
N SER A 59 -3.25 -0.24 11.71
CA SER A 59 -3.94 0.95 12.24
C SER A 59 -5.44 0.97 12.01
N LEU A 60 -5.99 0.10 11.15
CA LEU A 60 -7.42 0.10 10.84
C LEU A 60 -8.35 -0.12 12.06
N PRO A 61 -7.95 -0.81 13.14
CA PRO A 61 -8.73 -0.87 14.38
C PRO A 61 -8.72 0.44 15.19
N VAL A 62 -7.79 1.37 14.91
CA VAL A 62 -7.63 2.69 15.57
C VAL A 62 -7.89 3.80 14.53
N PRO A 63 -9.16 4.21 14.33
CA PRO A 63 -9.59 5.01 13.19
C PRO A 63 -8.89 6.37 13.03
N GLU A 64 -8.33 6.90 14.13
CA GLU A 64 -7.65 8.20 14.19
C GLU A 64 -6.29 8.17 13.47
N ASP A 65 -5.58 7.03 13.51
CA ASP A 65 -4.24 6.88 12.93
C ASP A 65 -4.27 6.50 11.44
N ALA A 66 -5.37 5.90 10.99
CA ALA A 66 -5.49 5.35 9.64
C ALA A 66 -5.20 6.37 8.51
N PRO A 67 -5.69 7.63 8.55
CA PRO A 67 -5.36 8.62 7.51
C PRO A 67 -3.87 8.94 7.43
N ALA A 68 -3.19 9.04 8.58
CA ALA A 68 -1.76 9.32 8.63
C ALA A 68 -0.95 8.14 8.07
N ARG A 69 -1.32 6.90 8.44
CA ARG A 69 -0.68 5.69 7.92
C ARG A 69 -0.92 5.48 6.43
N TRP A 70 -2.12 5.81 5.95
CA TRP A 70 -2.43 5.76 4.52
C TRP A 70 -1.57 6.75 3.74
N THR A 71 -1.43 7.98 4.25
CA THR A 71 -0.61 9.03 3.63
C THR A 71 0.86 8.63 3.56
N ASP A 72 1.41 8.08 4.65
CA ASP A 72 2.79 7.59 4.69
C ASP A 72 3.03 6.49 3.64
N ALA A 73 2.14 5.51 3.55
CA ALA A 73 2.21 4.45 2.55
C ALA A 73 2.11 4.99 1.12
N GLN A 74 1.19 5.91 0.86
CA GLN A 74 0.98 6.52 -0.45
C GLN A 74 2.22 7.30 -0.92
N ILE A 75 2.79 8.15 -0.06
CA ILE A 75 3.99 8.93 -0.36
C ILE A 75 5.18 8.00 -0.63
N ARG A 76 5.37 6.98 0.23
CA ARG A 76 6.44 6.00 0.07
C ARG A 76 6.36 5.30 -1.29
N LEU A 77 5.20 4.76 -1.64
CA LEU A 77 5.00 4.01 -2.88
C LEU A 77 5.14 4.89 -4.13
N LEU A 78 4.55 6.09 -4.14
CA LEU A 78 4.69 7.03 -5.25
C LEU A 78 6.15 7.43 -5.48
N THR A 79 6.88 7.71 -4.38
CA THR A 79 8.30 8.07 -4.45
C THR A 79 9.12 6.91 -5.02
N THR A 80 8.91 5.69 -4.55
CA THR A 80 9.61 4.50 -5.05
C THR A 80 9.27 4.23 -6.52
N ALA A 81 8.01 4.39 -6.94
CA ALA A 81 7.61 4.22 -8.34
C ALA A 81 8.24 5.27 -9.27
N GLU A 82 8.37 6.52 -8.81
CA GLU A 82 9.09 7.55 -9.57
C GLU A 82 10.57 7.22 -9.71
N LEU A 83 11.23 6.81 -8.63
CA LEU A 83 12.65 6.43 -8.65
C LEU A 83 12.90 5.22 -9.55
N HIS A 84 12.04 4.20 -9.48
CA HIS A 84 12.12 3.01 -10.32
C HIS A 84 11.96 3.32 -11.81
N ARG A 85 11.07 4.26 -12.19
CA ARG A 85 10.91 4.69 -13.59
C ARG A 85 12.12 5.44 -14.16
N ARG A 86 12.96 6.04 -13.30
CA ARG A 86 14.12 6.85 -13.72
C ARG A 86 15.43 6.05 -13.77
N GLY A 87 15.48 4.89 -13.13
CA GLY A 87 16.62 3.96 -13.16
C GLY A 87 16.55 3.02 -14.34
#